data_AF-A0A2S5CJ10-F1
#
_entry.id   AF-A0A2S5CJ10-F1
#
_cell.length_a   1.000
_cell.length_b   1.000
_cell.length_c   1.000
_cell.angle_alpha   90.00
_cell.angle_beta   90.00
_cell.angle_gamma   90.00
#
_symmetry.space_group_name_H-M   'P 1'
#
loop_
_entity.id
_entity.type
_entity.pdbx_description
1 polymer ?
#
loop_
_entity_poly.entity_id
_entity_poly.type
_entity_poly.pdbx_seq_one_letter_code
_entity_poly.pdbx_strand_id
1 'polypeptide(L)'
;MDNLAEHRDNYRQALKNKDFATVRREKAWLTTAAASALLAQDAEAMQAIRACCADLSGLADHHDESSKLGDRWRTLGELMTLALASGKPLEQLRLVLPSTVSGLAMTRIKQQPGITPTELVEQCAKSASHIANELKKLEDAGLIYRLKRGKSHEVYLSVLGKETLNNVAAVKSIEPPKTLPKEERKYPYVNKCREEKLGKPIAVPFAQCA
;
A
#
# COMPACT_ATOMS: atom_id res chain seq x y z
N MET A 1 13.38 -19.60 10.04
CA MET A 1 13.51 -18.14 9.78
C MET A 1 14.48 -17.59 10.82
N ASP A 2 15.77 -17.90 10.68
CA ASP A 2 16.59 -18.07 11.89
C ASP A 2 17.22 -16.76 12.40
N ASN A 3 17.15 -15.68 11.62
CA ASN A 3 17.84 -14.41 11.94
C ASN A 3 16.88 -13.22 12.12
N LEU A 4 15.57 -13.45 12.21
CA LEU A 4 14.57 -12.37 12.26
C LEU A 4 14.75 -11.44 13.48
N ALA A 5 15.07 -12.00 14.65
CA ALA A 5 15.34 -11.25 15.87
C ALA A 5 16.66 -10.46 15.77
N GLU A 6 17.69 -11.05 15.14
CA GLU A 6 18.98 -10.40 14.91
C GLU A 6 18.83 -9.16 14.01
N HIS A 7 18.13 -9.30 12.88
CA HIS A 7 17.85 -8.18 11.98
C HIS A 7 17.03 -7.07 12.67
N ARG A 8 16.06 -7.43 13.53
CA ARG A 8 15.33 -6.46 14.35
C ARG A 8 16.28 -5.73 15.28
N ASP A 9 17.11 -6.43 16.04
CA ASP A 9 17.97 -5.83 17.06
C ASP A 9 19.07 -4.96 16.43
N ASN A 10 19.63 -5.39 15.28
CA ASN A 10 20.53 -4.58 14.46
C ASN A 10 19.84 -3.30 13.96
N TYR A 11 18.58 -3.38 13.49
CA TYR A 11 17.82 -2.20 13.11
C TYR A 11 17.59 -1.25 14.29
N ARG A 12 17.24 -1.78 15.47
CA ARG A 12 17.03 -0.97 16.69
C ARG A 12 18.29 -0.25 17.13
N GLN A 13 19.42 -0.95 17.14
CA GLN A 13 20.71 -0.39 17.53
C GLN A 13 21.19 0.65 16.52
N ALA A 14 21.02 0.39 15.22
CA ALA A 14 21.36 1.34 14.17
C ALA A 14 20.53 2.63 14.25
N LEU A 15 19.23 2.53 14.55
CA LEU A 15 18.38 3.71 14.81
C LEU A 15 18.91 4.55 15.97
N LYS A 16 19.21 3.92 17.11
CA LYS A 16 19.75 4.62 18.29
C LYS A 16 21.10 5.29 18.01
N ASN A 17 21.95 4.62 17.24
CA ASN A 17 23.30 5.08 16.90
C ASN A 17 23.34 6.03 15.70
N LYS A 18 22.20 6.32 15.07
CA LYS A 18 22.09 7.09 13.82
C LYS A 18 22.94 6.52 12.67
N ASP A 19 23.14 5.21 12.63
CA ASP A 19 23.80 4.53 11.51
C ASP A 19 22.81 4.29 10.36
N PHE A 20 22.65 5.31 9.52
CA PHE A 20 21.69 5.27 8.41
C PHE A 20 22.01 4.25 7.31
N ALA A 21 23.25 3.75 7.23
CA ALA A 21 23.59 2.69 6.27
C ALA A 21 22.98 1.37 6.75
N THR A 22 23.20 1.03 8.01
CA THR A 22 22.63 -0.17 8.63
C THR A 22 21.11 -0.07 8.75
N VAL A 23 20.55 1.08 9.15
CA VAL A 23 19.09 1.31 9.18
C VAL A 23 18.45 0.97 7.83
N ARG A 24 19.03 1.42 6.70
CA ARG A 24 18.49 1.12 5.36
C ARG A 24 18.57 -0.35 5.02
N ARG A 25 19.70 -1.01 5.30
CA ARG A 25 19.92 -2.43 5.02
C ARG A 25 18.94 -3.30 5.81
N GLU A 26 18.87 -3.12 7.12
CA GLU A 26 18.01 -3.93 7.98
C GLU A 26 16.52 -3.67 7.72
N LYS A 27 16.14 -2.40 7.48
CA LYS A 27 14.77 -2.04 7.06
C LYS A 27 14.39 -2.74 5.76
N ALA A 28 15.27 -2.74 4.76
CA ALA A 28 15.02 -3.41 3.49
C ALA A 28 14.85 -4.93 3.69
N TRP A 29 15.74 -5.55 4.47
CA TRP A 29 15.66 -6.98 4.75
C TRP A 29 14.34 -7.36 5.44
N LEU A 30 13.99 -6.69 6.54
CA LEU A 30 12.77 -6.94 7.30
C LEU A 30 11.51 -6.70 6.46
N THR A 31 11.50 -5.67 5.62
CA THR A 31 10.37 -5.43 4.69
C THR A 31 10.28 -6.49 3.61
N THR A 32 11.41 -7.06 3.17
CA THR A 32 11.44 -8.14 2.16
C THR A 32 10.92 -9.43 2.78
N ALA A 33 11.37 -9.80 3.98
CA ALA A 33 10.85 -10.95 4.71
C ALA A 33 9.33 -10.84 4.91
N ALA A 34 8.84 -9.66 5.30
CA ALA A 34 7.41 -9.39 5.45
C ALA A 34 6.64 -9.56 4.14
N ALA A 35 7.16 -9.03 3.02
CA ALA A 35 6.54 -9.17 1.71
C ALA A 35 6.52 -10.64 1.25
N SER A 36 7.62 -11.38 1.43
CA SER A 36 7.70 -12.80 1.08
C SER A 36 6.68 -13.64 1.86
N ALA A 37 6.53 -13.42 3.17
CA ALA A 37 5.53 -14.13 3.98
C ALA A 37 4.10 -13.83 3.53
N LEU A 38 3.79 -12.57 3.21
CA LEU A 38 2.47 -12.18 2.70
C LEU A 38 2.16 -12.77 1.32
N LEU A 39 3.16 -12.82 0.42
CA LEU A 39 3.00 -13.42 -0.91
C LEU A 39 2.83 -14.94 -0.85
N ALA A 40 3.60 -15.61 0.02
CA ALA A 40 3.50 -17.05 0.24
C ALA A 40 2.25 -17.45 1.05
N GLN A 41 1.54 -16.48 1.64
CA GLN A 41 0.44 -16.70 2.59
C GLN A 41 0.85 -17.61 3.77
N ASP A 42 2.12 -17.52 4.18
CA ASP A 42 2.66 -18.31 5.28
C ASP A 42 2.22 -17.68 6.62
N ALA A 43 1.19 -18.27 7.22
CA ALA A 43 0.60 -17.77 8.45
C ALA A 43 1.58 -17.78 9.64
N GLU A 44 2.43 -18.81 9.73
CA GLU A 44 3.42 -18.92 10.80
C GLU A 44 4.49 -17.84 10.65
N ALA A 45 4.99 -17.65 9.42
CA ALA A 45 5.94 -16.60 9.13
C ALA A 45 5.35 -15.19 9.35
N MET A 46 4.09 -14.95 8.95
CA MET A 46 3.41 -13.69 9.19
C MET A 46 3.24 -13.39 10.68
N GLN A 47 2.90 -14.39 11.50
CA GLN A 47 2.82 -14.23 12.95
C GLN A 47 4.17 -13.91 13.57
N ALA A 48 5.22 -14.64 13.19
CA ALA A 48 6.58 -14.43 13.68
C ALA A 48 7.09 -13.01 13.34
N ILE A 49 6.89 -12.55 12.10
CA ILE A 49 7.30 -11.21 11.66
C ILE A 49 6.49 -10.12 12.35
N ARG A 50 5.17 -10.30 12.48
CA ARG A 50 4.31 -9.35 13.19
C ARG A 50 4.73 -9.19 14.65
N ALA A 51 4.99 -10.29 15.35
CA ALA A 51 5.45 -10.26 16.73
C ALA A 51 6.84 -9.59 16.84
N CYS A 52 7.75 -9.89 15.91
CA CYS A 52 9.10 -9.33 15.92
C CYS A 52 9.11 -7.81 15.65
N CYS A 53 8.25 -7.31 14.77
CA CYS A 53 8.26 -5.91 14.32
C CYS A 53 7.30 -4.98 15.09
N ALA A 54 6.57 -5.48 16.10
CA ALA A 54 5.48 -4.76 16.75
C ALA A 54 5.89 -3.40 17.35
N ASP A 55 7.10 -3.32 17.93
CA ASP A 55 7.61 -2.13 18.62
C ASP A 55 8.48 -1.22 17.73
N LEU A 56 8.72 -1.60 16.47
CA LEU A 56 9.58 -0.85 15.56
C LEU A 56 8.95 0.47 15.09
N SER A 57 7.62 0.57 15.09
CA SER A 57 6.91 1.78 14.66
C SER A 57 7.24 2.99 15.54
N GLY A 58 7.10 2.86 16.86
CA GLY A 58 7.43 3.92 17.82
C GLY A 58 8.91 4.24 17.86
N LEU A 59 9.78 3.23 17.74
CA LEU A 59 11.23 3.46 17.70
C LEU A 59 11.66 4.26 16.45
N ALA A 60 11.07 3.95 15.30
CA ALA A 60 11.35 4.67 14.06
C ALA A 60 10.85 6.13 14.13
N ASP A 61 9.69 6.39 14.75
CA ASP A 61 9.20 7.76 14.96
C ASP A 61 10.14 8.64 15.78
N HIS A 62 10.90 8.06 16.71
CA HIS A 62 11.83 8.80 17.57
C HIS A 62 13.23 9.00 16.98
N HIS A 63 13.68 8.13 16.07
CA HIS A 63 15.10 8.03 15.70
C HIS A 63 15.39 7.98 14.20
N ASP A 64 14.41 7.65 13.36
CA ASP A 64 14.60 7.70 11.91
C ASP A 64 14.51 9.20 11.48
N GLU A 65 15.34 9.64 10.55
CA GLU A 65 15.32 11.02 10.01
C GLU A 65 14.71 11.06 8.60
N SER A 66 14.26 9.90 8.09
CA SER A 66 13.63 9.77 6.77
C SER A 66 12.13 10.15 6.77
N SER A 67 11.55 10.51 5.63
CA SER A 67 10.12 10.84 5.56
C SER A 67 9.24 9.60 5.82
N LYS A 68 8.21 9.72 6.69
CA LYS A 68 7.22 8.67 7.08
C LYS A 68 7.78 7.57 7.99
N LEU A 69 8.08 7.98 9.21
CA LEU A 69 8.95 7.32 10.18
C LEU A 69 8.42 5.96 10.69
N GLY A 70 7.22 5.91 11.28
CA GLY A 70 6.58 4.66 11.73
C GLY A 70 5.54 4.07 10.78
N ASP A 71 5.09 4.83 9.78
CA ASP A 71 3.93 4.46 8.95
C ASP A 71 4.12 3.15 8.18
N ARG A 72 5.36 2.87 7.74
CA ARG A 72 5.66 1.62 7.03
C ARG A 72 5.50 0.40 7.93
N TRP A 73 5.94 0.49 9.19
CA TRP A 73 5.80 -0.59 10.16
C TRP A 73 4.34 -0.79 10.58
N ARG A 74 3.59 0.31 10.76
CA ARG A 74 2.13 0.26 10.98
C ARG A 74 1.40 -0.43 9.83
N THR A 75 1.67 0.01 8.60
CA THR A 75 1.05 -0.56 7.38
C THR A 75 1.36 -2.05 7.25
N LEU A 76 2.60 -2.47 7.53
CA LEU A 76 2.97 -3.89 7.52
C LEU A 76 2.21 -4.68 8.60
N GLY A 77 2.11 -4.14 9.81
CA GLY A 77 1.35 -4.75 10.90
C GLY A 77 -0.14 -4.90 10.57
N GLU A 78 -0.75 -3.87 9.98
CA GLU A 78 -2.15 -3.90 9.53
C GLU A 78 -2.37 -4.95 8.44
N LEU A 79 -1.51 -4.96 7.40
CA LEU A 79 -1.60 -5.92 6.31
C LEU A 79 -1.45 -7.37 6.78
N MET A 80 -0.51 -7.65 7.68
CA MET A 80 -0.34 -8.98 8.27
C MET A 80 -1.51 -9.37 9.16
N THR A 81 -2.01 -8.45 9.98
CA THR A 81 -3.21 -8.69 10.81
C THR A 81 -4.40 -9.05 9.94
N LEU A 82 -4.60 -8.31 8.85
CA LEU A 82 -5.68 -8.52 7.92
C LEU A 82 -5.53 -9.85 7.15
N ALA A 83 -4.31 -10.18 6.70
CA ALA A 83 -4.01 -11.45 6.04
C ALA A 83 -4.29 -12.65 6.96
N LEU A 84 -3.82 -12.59 8.21
CA LEU A 84 -4.05 -13.62 9.21
C LEU A 84 -5.53 -13.77 9.60
N ALA A 85 -6.27 -12.66 9.70
CA ALA A 85 -7.68 -12.69 10.09
C ALA A 85 -8.62 -13.15 8.96
N SER A 86 -8.26 -12.86 7.71
CA SER A 86 -9.12 -13.16 6.56
C SER A 86 -8.78 -14.48 5.87
N GLY A 87 -7.53 -14.96 5.97
CA GLY A 87 -7.03 -16.10 5.21
C GLY A 87 -7.04 -15.88 3.69
N LYS A 88 -7.18 -14.64 3.22
CA LYS A 88 -7.28 -14.29 1.80
C LYS A 88 -5.92 -13.82 1.25
N PRO A 89 -5.68 -13.98 -0.06
CA PRO A 89 -4.47 -13.47 -0.71
C PRO A 89 -4.26 -11.97 -0.50
N LEU A 90 -3.01 -11.55 -0.30
CA LEU A 90 -2.61 -10.14 -0.13
C LEU A 90 -3.15 -9.24 -1.26
N GLU A 91 -3.21 -9.77 -2.47
CA GLU A 91 -3.68 -9.07 -3.67
C GLU A 91 -5.14 -8.64 -3.55
N GLN A 92 -5.99 -9.49 -2.97
CA GLN A 92 -7.39 -9.18 -2.70
C GLN A 92 -7.52 -8.19 -1.56
N LEU A 93 -6.73 -8.38 -0.49
CA LEU A 93 -6.76 -7.53 0.70
C LEU A 93 -6.29 -6.10 0.45
N ARG A 94 -5.31 -5.91 -0.43
CA ARG A 94 -4.83 -4.57 -0.79
C ARG A 94 -5.90 -3.74 -1.50
N LEU A 95 -6.81 -4.38 -2.24
CA LEU A 95 -7.87 -3.70 -2.99
C LEU A 95 -9.01 -3.22 -2.10
N VAL A 96 -9.22 -3.83 -0.94
CA VAL A 96 -10.34 -3.53 -0.02
C VAL A 96 -9.97 -2.55 1.09
N LEU A 97 -8.70 -2.13 1.19
CA LEU A 97 -8.25 -1.19 2.22
C LEU A 97 -9.01 0.15 2.10
N PRO A 98 -9.53 0.74 3.20
CA PRO A 98 -10.31 1.98 3.16
C PRO A 98 -9.55 3.18 2.58
N SER A 99 -8.22 3.16 2.69
CA SER A 99 -7.32 4.21 2.17
C SER A 99 -7.12 4.15 0.65
N THR A 100 -7.60 3.11 -0.01
CA THR A 100 -7.44 2.90 -1.47
C THR A 100 -8.70 3.30 -2.22
N VAL A 101 -8.54 3.68 -3.50
CA VAL A 101 -9.68 4.01 -4.38
C VAL A 101 -10.59 2.80 -4.59
N SER A 102 -10.01 1.60 -4.75
CA SER A 102 -10.75 0.35 -4.82
C SER A 102 -11.58 0.10 -3.54
N GLY A 103 -11.01 0.30 -2.35
CA GLY A 103 -11.73 0.10 -1.09
C GLY A 103 -12.85 1.13 -0.87
N LEU A 104 -12.61 2.39 -1.27
CA LEU A 104 -13.64 3.43 -1.29
C LEU A 104 -14.78 3.06 -2.25
N ALA A 105 -14.45 2.63 -3.48
CA ALA A 105 -15.45 2.21 -4.46
C ALA A 105 -16.28 1.03 -3.95
N MET A 106 -15.65 0.02 -3.34
CA MET A 106 -16.37 -1.10 -2.71
C MET A 106 -17.29 -0.66 -1.57
N THR A 107 -16.86 0.32 -0.77
CA THR A 107 -17.69 0.91 0.28
C THR A 107 -18.92 1.62 -0.31
N ARG A 108 -18.76 2.35 -1.42
CA ARG A 108 -19.88 2.99 -2.13
C ARG A 108 -20.84 1.95 -2.73
N ILE A 109 -20.31 0.90 -3.37
CA ILE A 109 -21.14 -0.19 -3.91
C ILE A 109 -21.91 -0.92 -2.80
N LYS A 110 -21.32 -1.07 -1.60
CA LYS A 110 -22.03 -1.62 -0.43
C LYS A 110 -23.19 -0.72 0.02
N GLN A 111 -22.98 0.60 0.03
CA GLN A 111 -23.99 1.59 0.42
C GLN A 111 -25.11 1.72 -0.62
N GLN A 112 -24.77 1.62 -1.91
CA GLN A 112 -25.69 1.72 -3.03
C GLN A 112 -25.46 0.57 -4.03
N PRO A 113 -26.04 -0.62 -3.77
CA PRO A 113 -25.94 -1.75 -4.70
C PRO A 113 -26.59 -1.42 -6.04
N GLY A 114 -25.90 -1.71 -7.15
CA GLY A 114 -26.36 -1.38 -8.50
C GLY A 114 -25.92 0.00 -8.99
N ILE A 115 -25.08 0.71 -8.23
CA ILE A 115 -24.45 1.95 -8.68
C ILE A 115 -23.70 1.76 -10.01
N THR A 116 -23.80 2.75 -10.89
CA THR A 116 -23.12 2.73 -12.19
C THR A 116 -21.68 3.24 -12.09
N PRO A 117 -20.79 2.87 -13.02
CA PRO A 117 -19.43 3.42 -13.06
C PRO A 117 -19.37 4.95 -13.13
N THR A 118 -20.35 5.58 -13.79
CA THR A 118 -20.45 7.04 -13.91
C THR A 118 -20.78 7.69 -12.55
N GLU A 119 -21.70 7.11 -11.78
CA GLU A 119 -22.00 7.60 -10.43
C GLU A 119 -20.82 7.38 -9.48
N LEU A 120 -20.08 6.27 -9.63
CA LEU A 120 -18.87 6.01 -8.83
C LEU A 120 -17.76 7.04 -9.08
N VAL A 121 -17.62 7.54 -10.31
CA VAL A 121 -16.70 8.62 -10.68
C VAL A 121 -16.96 9.88 -9.86
N GLU A 122 -18.23 10.26 -9.74
CA GLU A 122 -18.67 11.42 -8.96
C GLU A 122 -18.43 11.19 -7.46
N GLN A 123 -18.85 10.05 -6.92
CA GLN A 123 -18.76 9.77 -5.48
C GLN A 123 -17.33 9.54 -4.96
N CYS A 124 -16.41 9.11 -5.83
CA CYS A 124 -15.01 8.90 -5.48
C CYS A 124 -14.11 10.10 -5.82
N ALA A 125 -14.63 11.11 -6.54
CA ALA A 125 -13.87 12.25 -7.06
C ALA A 125 -12.60 11.84 -7.83
N LYS A 126 -12.75 10.90 -8.79
CA LYS A 126 -11.66 10.38 -9.64
C LYS A 126 -12.05 10.42 -11.11
N SER A 127 -11.08 10.29 -12.02
CA SER A 127 -11.39 10.23 -13.46
C SER A 127 -12.09 8.92 -13.84
N ALA A 128 -12.88 8.96 -14.92
CA ALA A 128 -13.54 7.78 -15.47
C ALA A 128 -12.57 6.64 -15.80
N SER A 129 -11.42 6.96 -16.39
CA SER A 129 -10.36 5.98 -16.68
C SER A 129 -9.81 5.31 -15.42
N HIS A 130 -9.65 6.07 -14.32
CA HIS A 130 -9.15 5.54 -13.07
C HIS A 130 -10.17 4.58 -12.44
N ILE A 131 -11.44 4.98 -12.36
CA ILE A 131 -12.51 4.11 -11.82
C ILE A 131 -12.68 2.86 -12.69
N ALA A 132 -12.62 2.97 -14.02
CA ALA A 132 -12.71 1.81 -14.90
C ALA A 132 -11.58 0.78 -14.62
N ASN A 133 -10.35 1.26 -14.41
CA ASN A 133 -9.20 0.41 -14.08
C ASN A 133 -9.35 -0.24 -12.70
N GLU A 134 -9.77 0.50 -11.69
CA GLU A 134 -9.98 -0.03 -10.34
C GLU A 134 -11.12 -1.06 -10.32
N LEU A 135 -12.24 -0.78 -11.00
CA LEU A 135 -13.32 -1.74 -11.16
C LEU A 135 -12.88 -3.00 -11.90
N LYS A 136 -12.00 -2.89 -12.91
CA LYS A 136 -11.45 -4.06 -13.58
C LYS A 136 -10.61 -4.92 -12.63
N LYS A 137 -9.74 -4.31 -11.81
CA LYS A 137 -8.96 -5.05 -10.79
C LYS A 137 -9.86 -5.77 -9.79
N LEU A 138 -10.94 -5.10 -9.34
CA LEU A 138 -11.90 -5.68 -8.41
C LEU A 138 -12.69 -6.85 -9.03
N GLU A 139 -13.01 -6.75 -10.32
CA GLU A 139 -13.69 -7.80 -11.09
C GLU A 139 -12.76 -9.00 -11.35
N ASP A 140 -11.53 -8.74 -11.77
CA ASP A 140 -10.48 -9.77 -11.96
C ASP A 140 -10.19 -10.51 -10.64
N ALA A 141 -10.29 -9.82 -9.50
CA ALA A 141 -10.16 -10.39 -8.17
C ALA A 141 -11.42 -11.12 -7.66
N GLY A 142 -12.51 -11.12 -8.42
CA GLY A 142 -13.79 -11.75 -8.04
C GLY A 142 -14.55 -11.06 -6.91
N LEU A 143 -14.20 -9.80 -6.59
CA LEU A 143 -14.79 -9.03 -5.48
C LEU A 143 -16.08 -8.32 -5.89
N ILE A 144 -16.24 -8.05 -7.18
CA ILE A 144 -17.44 -7.42 -7.74
C ILE A 144 -17.90 -8.17 -8.99
N TYR A 145 -19.13 -7.91 -9.41
CA TYR A 145 -19.64 -8.30 -10.71
C TYR A 145 -20.41 -7.13 -11.34
N ARG A 146 -20.42 -7.11 -12.68
CA ARG A 146 -21.17 -6.13 -13.46
C ARG A 146 -22.39 -6.80 -14.09
N LEU A 147 -23.56 -6.19 -13.91
CA LEU A 147 -24.77 -6.60 -14.60
C LEU A 147 -25.10 -5.57 -15.67
N LYS A 148 -25.33 -6.03 -16.90
CA LYS A 148 -25.76 -5.14 -17.99
C LYS A 148 -27.27 -4.90 -17.87
N ARG A 149 -27.68 -3.65 -17.74
CA ARG A 149 -29.09 -3.25 -17.72
C ARG A 149 -29.34 -2.22 -18.82
N GLY A 150 -29.80 -2.71 -19.97
CA GLY A 150 -29.95 -1.88 -21.17
C GLY A 150 -28.61 -1.38 -21.69
N LYS A 151 -28.41 -0.05 -21.71
CA LYS A 151 -27.17 0.61 -22.17
C LYS A 151 -26.16 0.86 -21.04
N SER A 152 -26.55 0.70 -19.77
CA SER A 152 -25.67 0.90 -18.62
C SER A 152 -25.22 -0.43 -18.01
N HIS A 153 -24.13 -0.36 -17.26
CA HIS A 153 -23.67 -1.45 -16.40
C HIS A 153 -23.87 -1.02 -14.95
N GLU A 154 -24.54 -1.87 -14.18
CA GLU A 154 -24.73 -1.74 -12.74
C GLU A 154 -23.68 -2.62 -12.03
N VAL A 155 -23.11 -2.12 -10.93
CA VAL A 155 -22.03 -2.80 -10.21
C VAL A 155 -22.52 -3.30 -8.86
N TYR A 156 -22.13 -4.52 -8.50
CA TYR A 156 -22.51 -5.17 -7.25
C TYR A 156 -21.32 -5.87 -6.59
N LEU A 157 -21.34 -5.96 -5.26
CA LEU A 157 -20.38 -6.77 -4.51
C LEU A 157 -20.74 -8.26 -4.63
N SER A 158 -19.75 -9.10 -4.94
CA SER A 158 -19.87 -10.55 -4.80
C SER A 158 -19.99 -10.97 -3.34
N VAL A 159 -20.34 -12.24 -3.07
CA VAL A 159 -20.31 -12.78 -1.70
C VAL A 159 -18.92 -12.60 -1.09
N LEU A 160 -17.87 -12.96 -1.85
CA LEU A 160 -16.48 -12.75 -1.46
C LEU A 160 -16.16 -11.28 -1.21
N GLY A 161 -16.63 -10.36 -2.06
CA GLY A 161 -16.42 -8.92 -1.88
C GLY A 161 -17.05 -8.38 -0.60
N LYS A 162 -18.25 -8.85 -0.25
CA LYS A 162 -18.94 -8.49 1.00
C LYS A 162 -18.18 -9.00 2.23
N GLU A 163 -17.80 -10.27 2.23
CA GLU A 163 -17.02 -10.89 3.32
C GLU A 163 -15.69 -10.18 3.52
N THR A 164 -14.95 -9.97 2.43
CA THR A 164 -13.62 -9.35 2.48
C THR A 164 -13.71 -7.91 2.98
N LEU A 165 -14.67 -7.12 2.49
CA LEU A 165 -14.88 -5.75 2.95
C LEU A 165 -15.30 -5.68 4.44
N ASN A 166 -16.11 -6.64 4.91
CA ASN A 166 -16.50 -6.72 6.32
C ASN A 166 -15.31 -7.05 7.23
N ASN A 167 -14.44 -7.97 6.82
CA ASN A 167 -13.24 -8.32 7.57
C ASN A 167 -12.26 -7.15 7.69
N VAL A 168 -12.20 -6.28 6.67
CA VAL A 168 -11.34 -5.09 6.68
C VAL A 168 -11.94 -3.96 7.51
N ALA A 169 -13.27 -3.82 7.56
CA ALA A 169 -13.93 -2.80 8.36
C ALA A 169 -13.66 -2.94 9.87
N ALA A 170 -13.28 -4.13 10.33
CA ALA A 170 -12.83 -4.38 11.70
C ALA A 170 -11.44 -3.76 12.02
N VAL A 171 -10.65 -3.47 10.99
CA VAL A 171 -9.37 -2.77 11.12
C VAL A 171 -9.66 -1.27 11.12
N LYS A 172 -9.76 -0.67 12.32
CA LYS A 172 -9.95 0.78 12.46
C LYS A 172 -8.81 1.51 11.75
N SER A 173 -9.15 2.18 10.64
CA SER A 173 -8.32 3.20 10.01
C SER A 173 -7.90 4.22 11.08
N ILE A 174 -6.61 4.24 11.44
CA ILE A 174 -6.04 5.43 12.07
C ILE A 174 -6.07 6.50 10.98
N GLU A 175 -6.89 7.53 11.17
CA GLU A 175 -6.89 8.67 10.25
C GLU A 175 -5.45 9.15 10.06
N PRO A 176 -4.95 9.29 8.83
CA PRO A 176 -3.66 9.92 8.63
C PRO A 176 -3.73 11.29 9.32
N PRO A 177 -2.76 11.65 10.18
CA PRO A 177 -2.76 12.95 10.83
C PRO A 177 -2.93 14.01 9.75
N LYS A 178 -3.91 14.90 9.94
CA LYS A 178 -4.26 15.99 9.03
C LYS A 178 -2.97 16.57 8.46
N THR A 179 -2.75 16.35 7.16
CA THR A 179 -1.53 16.79 6.49
C THR A 179 -1.38 18.28 6.68
N LEU A 180 -0.28 18.69 7.33
CA LEU A 180 0.21 20.06 7.28
C LEU A 180 0.31 20.54 5.81
N PRO A 181 0.05 21.83 5.53
CA PRO A 181 0.04 22.39 4.19
C PRO A 181 1.30 22.05 3.39
N LYS A 182 1.13 21.86 2.08
CA LYS A 182 2.14 21.35 1.13
C LYS A 182 3.44 22.17 1.02
N GLU A 183 3.55 23.34 1.64
CA GLU A 183 4.66 24.27 1.43
C GLU A 183 5.91 24.00 2.29
N GLU A 184 5.82 23.21 3.36
CA GLU A 184 6.97 22.99 4.25
C GLU A 184 7.74 21.69 4.00
N ARG A 185 7.35 20.88 3.00
CA ARG A 185 8.12 19.68 2.61
C ARG A 185 9.29 20.01 1.69
N LYS A 186 10.19 20.90 2.12
CA LYS A 186 11.53 21.00 1.53
C LYS A 186 12.39 19.88 2.08
N TYR A 187 12.37 18.71 1.43
CA TYR A 187 13.34 17.64 1.68
C TYR A 187 14.53 17.81 0.72
N PRO A 188 15.71 18.25 1.19
CA PRO A 188 16.86 18.50 0.32
C PRO A 188 17.43 17.21 -0.34
N TYR A 189 17.09 16.02 0.17
CA TYR A 189 17.68 14.76 -0.31
C TYR A 189 16.94 14.08 -1.47
N VAL A 190 15.69 14.45 -1.77
CA VAL A 190 14.93 13.83 -2.89
C VAL A 190 15.28 14.47 -4.24
N ASN A 191 15.79 15.71 -4.25
CA ASN A 191 16.16 16.40 -5.49
C ASN A 191 17.50 15.94 -6.07
N LYS A 192 18.45 15.47 -5.25
CA LYS A 192 19.76 15.02 -5.76
C LYS A 192 19.66 13.79 -6.67
N CYS A 193 18.80 12.80 -6.35
CA CYS A 193 18.64 11.61 -7.19
C CYS A 193 17.90 11.87 -8.52
N ARG A 194 17.21 13.01 -8.66
CA ARG A 194 16.52 13.39 -9.90
C ARG A 194 17.41 14.21 -10.82
N GLU A 195 18.33 14.99 -10.26
CA GLU A 195 19.30 15.78 -11.03
C GLU A 195 20.45 14.91 -11.58
N GLU A 196 20.88 13.87 -10.86
CA GLU A 196 21.94 12.96 -11.35
C GLU A 196 21.49 12.04 -12.50
N LYS A 197 20.18 11.84 -12.71
CA LYS A 197 19.63 11.05 -13.84
C LYS A 197 19.24 11.88 -15.06
N LEU A 198 19.35 13.21 -14.99
CA LEU A 198 19.14 14.13 -16.11
C LEU A 198 20.46 14.77 -16.56
N GLY A 199 21.54 13.99 -16.50
CA GLY A 199 22.84 14.35 -17.03
C GLY A 199 22.83 14.42 -18.56
N LYS A 200 22.67 15.65 -19.07
CA LYS A 200 23.07 16.20 -20.39
C LYS A 200 22.53 15.49 -21.66
N PRO A 201 21.93 16.23 -22.61
CA PRO A 201 21.60 15.69 -23.91
C PRO A 201 22.89 15.29 -24.65
N ILE A 202 23.00 14.01 -25.02
CA ILE A 202 23.97 13.54 -26.01
C ILE A 202 23.50 14.09 -27.36
N ALA A 203 24.25 15.05 -27.91
CA ALA A 203 24.07 15.48 -29.29
C ALA A 203 24.51 14.32 -30.20
N VAL A 204 23.54 13.72 -30.90
CA VAL A 204 23.81 12.75 -31.98
C VAL A 204 23.85 13.55 -33.28
N PRO A 205 24.98 13.65 -34.00
CA PRO A 205 24.97 14.24 -35.33
C PRO A 205 24.35 13.25 -36.32
N PHE A 206 23.16 13.58 -36.84
CA PHE A 206 22.65 12.97 -38.06
C PHE A 206 23.49 13.49 -39.23
N ALA A 207 24.34 12.61 -39.78
CA ALA A 207 24.90 12.81 -41.11
C ALA A 207 23.75 12.77 -42.13
N GLN A 208 23.61 13.84 -42.91
CA GLN A 208 22.73 13.90 -44.06
C GLN A 208 23.36 13.13 -45.22
N CYS A 209 22.61 12.18 -45.80
CA CYS A 209 22.86 11.72 -47.16
C CYS A 209 22.24 12.71 -48.13
N ALA A 210 23.07 13.27 -49.01
CA ALA A 210 22.72 13.71 -50.36
C ALA A 210 23.95 13.42 -51.24
#